data_AF-O31104-F1
#
_entry.id   AF-O31104-F1
#
_cell.length_a   1.000
_cell.length_b   1.000
_cell.length_c   1.000
_cell.angle_alpha   90.00
_cell.angle_beta   90.00
_cell.angle_gamma   90.00
#
_symmetry.space_group_name_H-M   'P 1'
#
loop_
_entity.id
_entity.type
_entity.pdbx_description
1 polymer ?
#
loop_
_entity_poly.entity_id
_entity_poly.type
_entity_poly.pdbx_seq_one_letter_code
_entity_poly.pdbx_strand_id
1 'polypeptide(L)'
;MSKRTRRTFSQEFKQQIVNLYLAGKPRVEIIREYELTASAFDKWVKQSKTSGSFKEKDNLTPEQKELLELRKRNQQLEMENDILKQAALIFGRRDK
;
A
#
# COMPACT_ATOMS: atom_id res chain seq x y z
N MET A 1 -7.86 -7.47 -24.56
CA MET A 1 -6.92 -8.35 -23.83
C MET A 1 -7.57 -8.78 -22.52
N SER A 2 -7.72 -10.08 -22.26
CA SER A 2 -8.32 -10.59 -21.01
C SER A 2 -7.42 -10.27 -19.81
N LYS A 3 -8.00 -9.77 -18.72
CA LYS A 3 -7.29 -9.43 -17.49
C LYS A 3 -6.87 -10.73 -16.80
N ARG A 4 -5.57 -11.01 -16.74
CA ARG A 4 -5.05 -12.19 -16.02
C ARG A 4 -5.46 -12.14 -14.55
N THR A 5 -5.95 -13.26 -14.04
CA THR A 5 -6.31 -13.43 -12.63
C THR A 5 -5.09 -13.15 -11.74
N ARG A 6 -5.28 -12.34 -10.70
CA ARG A 6 -4.19 -11.96 -9.80
C ARG A 6 -3.84 -13.14 -8.90
N ARG A 7 -2.59 -13.60 -8.96
CA ARG A 7 -2.05 -14.61 -8.04
C ARG A 7 -1.84 -14.01 -6.65
N THR A 8 -2.16 -14.79 -5.62
CA THR A 8 -1.91 -14.45 -4.21
C THR A 8 -0.93 -15.45 -3.63
N PHE A 9 0.00 -14.95 -2.81
CA PHE A 9 1.02 -15.76 -2.15
C PHE A 9 0.98 -15.49 -0.64
N SER A 10 1.18 -16.54 0.15
CA SER A 10 1.25 -16.43 1.62
C SER A 10 2.51 -15.68 2.05
N GLN A 11 2.55 -15.23 3.31
CA GLN A 11 3.73 -14.51 3.82
C GLN A 11 4.93 -15.45 3.99
N GLU A 12 4.66 -16.68 4.43
CA GLU A 12 5.65 -17.74 4.62
C GLU A 12 6.33 -18.09 3.30
N PHE A 13 5.55 -18.21 2.22
CA PHE A 13 6.10 -18.45 0.89
C PHE A 13 7.00 -17.31 0.43
N LYS A 14 6.55 -16.06 0.59
CA LYS A 14 7.39 -14.89 0.23
C LYS A 14 8.68 -14.86 1.03
N GLN A 15 8.61 -15.18 2.33
CA GLN A 15 9.79 -15.25 3.18
C GLN A 15 10.75 -16.35 2.74
N GLN A 16 10.24 -17.53 2.38
CA GLN A 16 11.05 -18.63 1.86
C GLN A 16 11.80 -18.21 0.59
N ILE A 17 11.12 -17.56 -0.35
CA ILE A 17 11.73 -17.06 -1.59
C ILE A 17 12.85 -16.04 -1.31
N VAL A 18 12.62 -15.11 -0.38
CA VAL A 18 13.66 -14.15 0.02
C VAL A 18 14.82 -14.85 0.70
N ASN A 19 14.57 -15.82 1.58
CA ASN A 19 15.61 -16.59 2.27
C ASN A 19 16.49 -17.36 1.28
N LEU A 20 15.91 -17.96 0.23
CA LEU A 20 16.67 -18.62 -0.83
C LEU A 20 17.61 -17.65 -1.55
N TYR A 21 17.13 -16.44 -1.85
CA TYR A 21 17.95 -15.41 -2.46
C TYR A 21 19.08 -14.94 -1.53
N LEU A 22 18.79 -14.74 -0.25
CA LEU A 22 19.79 -14.37 0.77
C LEU A 22 20.82 -15.49 1.01
N ALA A 23 20.43 -16.75 0.84
CA ALA A 23 21.32 -17.91 0.87
C ALA A 23 22.21 -18.04 -0.39
N GLY A 24 22.09 -17.12 -1.35
CA GLY A 24 22.95 -17.05 -2.54
C GLY A 24 22.37 -17.67 -3.80
N LYS A 25 21.13 -18.17 -3.77
CA LYS A 25 20.49 -18.73 -4.98
C LYS A 25 20.25 -17.63 -6.02
N PRO A 26 20.63 -17.82 -7.29
CA PRO A 26 20.50 -16.79 -8.32
C PRO A 26 19.05 -16.38 -8.56
N ARG A 27 18.81 -15.07 -8.70
CA ARG A 27 17.49 -14.48 -9.02
C ARG A 27 16.81 -15.16 -10.21
N VAL A 28 17.54 -15.43 -11.28
CA VAL A 28 16.99 -16.01 -12.51
C VAL A 28 16.49 -17.43 -12.27
N GLU A 29 17.20 -18.20 -11.46
CA GLU A 29 16.84 -19.57 -11.11
C GLU A 29 15.58 -19.61 -10.25
N ILE A 30 15.51 -18.79 -9.20
CA ILE A 30 14.33 -18.65 -8.33
C ILE A 30 13.09 -18.24 -9.14
N ILE A 31 13.22 -17.24 -10.03
CA ILE A 31 12.11 -16.77 -10.86
C ILE A 31 11.57 -17.89 -11.76
N ARG A 32 12.45 -18.70 -12.35
CA ARG A 32 12.06 -19.80 -13.23
C ARG A 32 11.43 -20.95 -12.47
N GLU A 33 12.06 -21.41 -11.39
CA GLU A 33 11.63 -22.58 -10.62
C GLU A 33 10.27 -22.38 -9.93
N TYR A 34 10.04 -21.17 -9.41
CA TYR A 34 8.79 -20.84 -8.71
C TYR A 34 7.77 -20.12 -9.59
N GLU A 35 8.05 -20.04 -10.90
CA GLU A 35 7.23 -19.36 -11.91
C GLU A 35 6.78 -17.96 -11.47
N LEU A 36 7.71 -17.18 -10.91
CA LEU A 36 7.43 -15.84 -10.42
C LEU A 36 7.56 -14.83 -11.56
N THR A 37 6.85 -13.70 -11.44
CA THR A 37 7.22 -12.55 -12.24
C THR A 37 8.42 -11.85 -11.60
N ALA A 38 9.34 -11.35 -12.43
CA ALA A 38 10.47 -10.52 -11.99
C ALA A 38 10.05 -9.44 -10.99
N SER A 39 8.96 -8.73 -11.30
CA SER A 39 8.40 -7.67 -10.46
C SER A 39 7.92 -8.13 -9.09
N ALA A 40 7.36 -9.34 -8.98
CA ALA A 40 6.90 -9.88 -7.70
C ALA A 40 8.09 -10.22 -6.80
N PHE A 41 9.10 -10.89 -7.37
CA PHE A 41 10.34 -11.21 -6.67
C PHE A 41 11.05 -9.96 -6.18
N ASP A 42 11.31 -9.00 -7.07
CA ASP A 42 12.04 -7.76 -6.74
C ASP A 42 11.31 -6.97 -5.65
N LYS A 43 9.97 -6.95 -5.70
CA LYS A 43 9.13 -6.32 -4.67
C LYS A 43 9.33 -7.00 -3.31
N TRP A 44 9.29 -8.32 -3.23
CA TRP A 44 9.42 -9.03 -1.95
C TRP A 44 10.81 -8.88 -1.35
N VAL A 45 11.87 -8.93 -2.16
CA VAL A 45 13.24 -8.67 -1.70
C VAL A 45 13.37 -7.25 -1.14
N LYS A 46 12.81 -6.25 -1.84
CA LYS A 46 12.80 -4.87 -1.36
C LYS A 46 12.03 -4.74 -0.04
N GLN A 47 10.83 -5.29 0.03
CA GLN A 47 9.98 -5.22 1.23
C GLN A 47 10.64 -5.87 2.46
N SER A 48 11.27 -7.03 2.27
CA SER A 48 12.02 -7.71 3.33
C SER A 48 13.21 -6.89 3.82
N LYS A 49 13.95 -6.22 2.93
CA LYS A 49 15.08 -5.34 3.31
C LYS A 49 14.65 -4.04 3.99
N THR A 50 13.50 -3.49 3.63
CA THR A 50 13.04 -2.19 4.17
C THR A 50 12.37 -2.34 5.53
N SER A 51 11.32 -3.17 5.63
CA SER A 51 10.47 -3.24 6.83
C SER A 51 10.41 -4.64 7.45
N GLY A 52 10.89 -5.67 6.76
CA GLY A 52 10.65 -7.07 7.13
C GLY A 52 9.21 -7.54 6.94
N SER A 53 8.29 -6.67 6.50
CA SER A 53 6.89 -6.99 6.26
C SER A 53 6.57 -7.01 4.77
N PHE A 54 5.76 -7.96 4.31
CA PHE A 54 5.25 -8.01 2.92
C PHE A 54 3.97 -7.20 2.71
N LYS A 55 3.51 -6.47 3.73
CA LYS A 55 2.33 -5.58 3.64
C LYS A 55 2.75 -4.22 3.11
N GLU A 56 1.99 -3.69 2.16
CA GLU A 56 2.34 -2.43 1.50
C GLU A 56 2.39 -1.25 2.47
N LYS A 57 1.44 -1.19 3.42
CA LYS A 57 1.32 -0.10 4.39
C LYS A 57 2.57 0.03 5.28
N ASP A 58 3.21 -1.09 5.57
CA ASP A 58 4.38 -1.13 6.46
C ASP A 58 5.65 -0.66 5.73
N ASN A 59 5.63 -0.70 4.38
CA ASN A 59 6.72 -0.28 3.51
C ASN A 59 6.57 1.16 2.97
N LEU A 60 5.60 1.93 3.48
CA LEU A 60 5.48 3.34 3.15
C LEU A 60 6.61 4.14 3.80
N THR A 61 7.17 5.09 3.05
CA THR A 61 8.15 6.02 3.61
C THR A 61 7.47 6.95 4.63
N PRO A 62 8.23 7.57 5.57
CA PRO A 62 7.66 8.53 6.51
C PRO A 62 6.86 9.63 5.82
N GLU A 63 7.36 10.16 4.70
CA GLU A 63 6.71 11.21 3.91
C GLU A 63 5.40 10.72 3.28
N GLN A 64 5.36 9.47 2.82
CA GLN A 64 4.15 8.86 2.29
C GLN A 64 3.09 8.63 3.37
N LYS A 65 3.51 8.27 4.59
CA LYS A 65 2.61 8.13 5.74
C LYS A 65 2.03 9.48 6.13
N GLU A 66 2.87 10.50 6.24
CA GLU A 66 2.45 11.87 6.53
C GLU A 66 1.48 12.39 5.47
N LEU A 67 1.79 12.21 4.18
CA LEU A 67 0.90 12.61 3.09
C LEU A 67 -0.47 11.93 3.17
N LEU A 68 -0.52 10.65 3.57
CA LEU A 68 -1.76 9.92 3.76
C LEU A 68 -2.60 10.50 4.90
N GLU A 69 -1.96 10.79 6.04
CA GLU A 69 -2.63 11.39 7.20
C GLU A 69 -3.12 12.81 6.90
N LEU A 70 -2.31 13.63 6.23
CA LEU A 70 -2.71 14.97 5.79
C LEU A 70 -3.91 14.93 4.85
N ARG A 71 -3.95 14.00 3.88
CA ARG A 71 -5.09 13.85 2.98
C ARG A 71 -6.37 13.46 3.72
N LYS A 72 -6.30 12.52 4.67
CA LYS A 72 -7.45 12.16 5.51
C LYS A 72 -7.93 13.35 6.33
N ARG A 73 -7.01 14.09 6.95
CA ARG A 73 -7.36 15.25 7.77
C ARG A 73 -7.99 16.35 6.92
N ASN A 74 -7.44 16.60 5.74
CA ASN A 74 -7.98 17.59 4.81
C ASN A 74 -9.41 17.22 4.37
N GLN A 75 -9.64 15.96 3.99
CA GLN A 75 -10.98 15.48 3.65
C GLN A 75 -11.98 15.65 4.81
N GLN A 76 -11.56 15.33 6.03
CA GLN A 76 -12.40 15.52 7.23
C GLN A 76 -12.74 17.01 7.43
N LEU A 77 -11.76 17.90 7.28
CA LEU A 77 -11.96 19.34 7.40
C LEU A 77 -12.88 19.90 6.31
N GLU A 78 -12.77 19.41 5.07
CA GLU A 78 -13.68 19.79 3.98
C GLU A 78 -15.12 19.40 4.31
N MET A 79 -15.34 18.17 4.81
CA MET A 79 -16.66 17.71 5.24
C MET A 79 -17.21 18.55 6.40
N GLU A 80 -16.39 18.84 7.42
CA GLU A 80 -16.79 19.71 8.53
C GLU A 80 -17.16 21.11 8.03
N ASN A 81 -16.37 21.67 7.11
CA ASN A 81 -16.62 22.97 6.51
C ASN A 81 -17.95 23.00 5.73
N ASP A 82 -18.24 21.94 4.98
CA ASP A 82 -19.50 21.82 4.25
C ASP A 82 -20.70 21.72 5.19
N ILE A 83 -20.60 20.95 6.29
CA ILE A 83 -21.64 20.88 7.32
C ILE A 83 -21.88 22.26 7.94
N LEU A 84 -20.82 22.98 8.28
CA LEU A 84 -20.92 24.33 8.86
C LEU A 84 -21.56 25.32 7.88
N LYS A 85 -21.21 25.25 6.59
CA LYS A 85 -21.86 26.07 5.54
C LYS A 85 -23.36 25.76 5.43
N GLN A 86 -23.73 24.48 5.44
CA GLN A 86 -25.15 24.10 5.41
C GLN A 86 -25.90 24.59 6.67
N ALA A 87 -25.30 24.46 7.84
CA ALA A 87 -25.88 24.97 9.08
C ALA A 87 -26.08 26.49 9.02
N ALA A 88 -25.06 27.25 8.59
CA ALA A 88 -25.15 28.70 8.45
C ALA A 88 -26.27 29.14 7.49
N LEU A 89 -26.48 28.41 6.39
CA LEU A 89 -27.61 28.67 5.48
C LEU A 89 -28.97 28.41 6.11
N ILE A 90 -29.10 27.39 6.97
CA ILE A 90 -30.34 27.07 7.66
C ILE A 90 -30.65 28.12 8.74
N PHE A 91 -29.66 28.48 9.56
CA PHE A 91 -29.85 29.45 10.65
C PHE A 91 -30.03 30.88 10.11
N GLY A 92 -29.21 31.33 9.16
CA GLY A 92 -29.33 32.67 8.58
C GLY A 92 -30.61 32.92 7.76
N ARG A 93 -31.38 31.86 7.43
CA ARG A 93 -32.71 31.96 6.81
C ARG A 93 -33.86 32.08 7.83
N ARG A 94 -33.63 31.72 9.10
CA ARG A 94 -34.65 31.80 10.17
C ARG A 94 -34.71 33.16 10.85
N ASP A 95 -33.68 33.98 10.70
CA ASP A 95 -33.58 35.33 11.30
C ASP A 95 -34.17 36.44 10.40
N LYS A 96 -35.05 36.09 9.44
CA LYS A 96 -35.81 37.02 8.58
C LYS A 96 -37.30 36.78 8.70
#